data_AF-A0A9Q1AL34-F1
#
_entry.id   AF-A0A9Q1AL34-F1
#
_cell.length_a   1.000
_cell.length_b   1.000
_cell.length_c   1.000
_cell.angle_alpha   90.00
_cell.angle_beta   90.00
_cell.angle_gamma   90.00
#
_symmetry.space_group_name_H-M   'P 1'
#
loop_
_entity.id
_entity.type
_entity.pdbx_description
1 polymer ?
#
loop_
_entity_poly.entity_id
_entity_poly.type
_entity_poly.pdbx_seq_one_letter_code
_entity_poly.pdbx_strand_id
1 'polypeptide(L)'
;MVGIFLSVWVRKELVPHIGHLRVDSVGRGIMGRLGNKGCISISMSLHQTSFCFVCSHLASGEKEGDELKRNADVAEILKSTQFPKICKHRPRRAPERIVDHDRIIWLGDLNYRVALSYEETKVLLEDNDWDTLLEKDQLNIEREAGRVFKGFKEGQVSFAPTYKYTQNSDSYAGETVKSRKKRRTPAWCDRILWRGDGIEQLSYVRRESRFSDHRPVCAVFAAEVEMTKRTTARFRKGYSCAAAKLEFDKCIPQRHSLCEF
;
A
#
# COMPACT_ATOMS: atom_id res chain seq x y z
N MET A 1 -14.20 -6.41 -8.13
CA MET A 1 -14.74 -6.46 -6.75
C MET A 1 -15.57 -5.21 -6.50
N VAL A 2 -16.72 -5.28 -5.82
CA VAL A 2 -17.55 -4.09 -5.59
C VAL A 2 -16.81 -3.13 -4.64
N GLY A 3 -16.59 -1.88 -5.06
CA GLY A 3 -16.01 -0.83 -4.23
C GLY A 3 -14.48 -0.87 -4.04
N ILE A 4 -13.75 -1.72 -4.75
CA ILE A 4 -12.27 -1.72 -4.79
C ILE A 4 -11.83 -1.60 -6.25
N PHE A 5 -10.88 -0.71 -6.51
CA PHE A 5 -10.27 -0.50 -7.81
C PHE A 5 -8.75 -0.41 -7.67
N LEU A 6 -8.03 -1.05 -8.59
CA LEU A 6 -6.57 -1.01 -8.66
C LEU A 6 -6.16 -0.89 -10.13
N SER A 7 -5.30 0.09 -10.42
CA SER A 7 -4.74 0.32 -11.74
C SER A 7 -3.24 0.57 -11.65
N VAL A 8 -2.49 0.05 -12.62
CA VAL A 8 -1.05 0.29 -12.77
C VAL A 8 -0.82 1.04 -14.09
N TRP A 9 -0.14 2.17 -14.01
CA TRP A 9 0.21 3.02 -15.15
C TRP A 9 1.71 2.99 -15.35
N VAL A 10 2.14 2.87 -16.60
CA VAL A 10 3.55 2.68 -16.93
C VAL A 10 3.92 3.62 -18.06
N ARG A 11 5.09 4.25 -17.94
CA ARG A 11 5.69 5.03 -19.02
C ARG A 11 5.86 4.19 -20.29
N LYS A 12 5.61 4.81 -21.45
CA LYS A 12 5.55 4.13 -22.75
C LYS A 12 6.83 3.35 -23.07
N GLU A 13 7.98 3.89 -22.70
CA GLU A 13 9.30 3.32 -22.90
C GLU A 13 9.54 2.01 -22.12
N LEU A 14 8.82 1.77 -21.02
CA LEU A 14 8.93 0.56 -20.21
C LEU A 14 7.97 -0.55 -20.65
N VAL A 15 6.95 -0.23 -21.44
CA VAL A 15 5.92 -1.20 -21.90
C VAL A 15 6.53 -2.45 -22.55
N PRO A 16 7.55 -2.35 -23.43
CA PRO A 16 8.18 -3.54 -24.04
C PRO A 16 8.88 -4.47 -23.05
N HIS A 17 9.12 -4.02 -21.82
CA HIS A 17 9.82 -4.75 -20.78
C HIS A 17 8.88 -5.33 -19.72
N ILE A 18 7.57 -5.12 -19.87
CA ILE A 18 6.56 -5.70 -19.00
C ILE A 18 6.20 -7.11 -19.48
N GLY A 19 6.09 -8.03 -18.52
CA GLY A 19 5.67 -9.40 -18.77
C GLY A 19 4.84 -9.94 -17.63
N HIS A 20 4.35 -11.17 -17.81
CA HIS A 20 3.68 -11.96 -16.77
C HIS A 20 2.51 -11.28 -16.05
N LEU A 21 1.84 -10.33 -16.73
CA LEU A 21 0.72 -9.57 -16.17
C LEU A 21 -0.45 -10.49 -15.85
N ARG A 22 -0.83 -10.55 -14.58
CA ARG A 22 -1.93 -11.38 -14.05
C ARG A 22 -2.65 -10.62 -12.95
N VAL A 23 -3.95 -10.87 -12.83
CA VAL A 23 -4.81 -10.24 -11.82
C VAL A 23 -5.54 -11.33 -11.07
N ASP A 24 -5.72 -11.12 -9.77
CA ASP A 24 -6.59 -11.94 -8.94
C ASP A 24 -7.39 -11.05 -7.97
N SER A 25 -8.50 -11.56 -7.45
CA SER A 25 -9.33 -10.84 -6.49
C SER A 25 -9.93 -11.79 -5.46
N VAL A 26 -9.74 -11.46 -4.17
CA VAL A 26 -10.18 -12.29 -3.04
C VAL A 26 -11.23 -11.55 -2.22
N GLY A 27 -12.48 -12.00 -2.27
CA GLY A 27 -13.57 -11.43 -1.46
C GLY A 27 -13.46 -11.83 0.01
N ARG A 28 -13.81 -10.92 0.92
CA ARG A 28 -13.74 -11.07 2.38
C ARG A 28 -14.99 -10.54 3.12
N GLY A 29 -16.07 -10.30 2.40
CA GLY A 29 -17.34 -9.85 2.99
C GLY A 29 -18.06 -10.96 3.78
N ILE A 30 -19.38 -10.83 3.89
CA ILE A 30 -20.28 -11.83 4.50
C ILE A 30 -19.99 -13.23 3.90
N MET A 31 -19.92 -14.24 4.77
CA MET A 31 -19.54 -15.62 4.44
C MET A 31 -18.19 -15.75 3.71
N GLY A 32 -17.31 -14.76 3.86
CA GLY A 32 -15.98 -14.76 3.25
C GLY A 32 -15.96 -14.60 1.73
N ARG A 33 -17.06 -14.16 1.10
CA ARG A 33 -17.15 -13.94 -0.36
C ARG A 33 -18.10 -12.80 -0.76
N LEU A 34 -19.16 -12.56 -0.01
CA LEU A 34 -20.26 -11.66 -0.39
C LEU A 34 -20.09 -10.26 0.23
N GLY A 35 -19.86 -9.22 -0.56
CA GLY A 35 -19.82 -7.84 -0.05
C GLY A 35 -18.72 -6.99 -0.69
N ASN A 36 -18.36 -5.89 0.00
CA ASN A 36 -17.43 -4.86 -0.48
C ASN A 36 -16.06 -4.89 0.22
N LYS A 37 -15.69 -6.04 0.79
CA LYS A 37 -14.41 -6.26 1.49
C LYS A 37 -13.60 -7.31 0.76
N GLY A 38 -12.28 -7.18 0.80
CA GLY A 38 -11.36 -8.08 0.11
C GLY A 38 -10.18 -7.33 -0.50
N CYS A 39 -9.61 -7.89 -1.57
CA CYS A 39 -8.54 -7.23 -2.32
C CYS A 39 -8.62 -7.46 -3.83
N ILE A 40 -7.92 -6.60 -4.57
CA ILE A 40 -7.48 -6.85 -5.94
C ILE A 40 -5.96 -6.87 -5.93
N SER A 41 -5.36 -7.86 -6.58
CA SER A 41 -3.92 -8.05 -6.66
C SER A 41 -3.48 -8.10 -8.12
N ILE A 42 -2.44 -7.35 -8.49
CA ILE A 42 -1.83 -7.33 -9.82
C ILE A 42 -0.40 -7.84 -9.71
N SER A 43 -0.12 -8.96 -10.36
CA SER A 43 1.23 -9.49 -10.57
C SER A 43 1.74 -9.04 -11.93
N MET A 44 2.99 -8.58 -11.99
CA MET A 44 3.69 -8.30 -13.24
C MET A 44 5.19 -8.48 -13.08
N SER A 45 5.93 -8.60 -14.17
CA SER A 45 7.38 -8.43 -14.18
C SER A 45 7.77 -7.19 -14.95
N LEU A 46 8.78 -6.48 -14.48
CA LEU A 46 9.51 -5.47 -15.25
C LEU A 46 10.94 -5.98 -15.40
N HIS A 47 11.37 -6.22 -16.64
CA HIS A 47 12.58 -7.00 -16.93
C HIS A 47 12.59 -8.35 -16.19
N GLN A 48 13.58 -8.63 -15.34
CA GLN A 48 13.68 -9.87 -14.58
C GLN A 48 13.13 -9.76 -13.16
N THR A 49 12.64 -8.59 -12.74
CA THR A 49 12.12 -8.36 -11.39
C THR A 49 10.60 -8.43 -11.38
N SER A 50 10.06 -9.20 -10.44
CA SER A 50 8.62 -9.37 -10.25
C SER A 50 8.07 -8.38 -9.22
N PHE A 51 6.91 -7.80 -9.55
CA PHE A 51 6.17 -6.87 -8.73
C PHE A 51 4.77 -7.43 -8.44
N CYS A 52 4.30 -7.26 -7.21
CA CYS A 52 2.91 -7.47 -6.84
C CYS A 52 2.35 -6.20 -6.20
N PHE A 53 1.26 -5.68 -6.76
CA PHE A 53 0.50 -4.58 -6.18
C PHE A 53 -0.80 -5.14 -5.61
N VAL A 54 -1.07 -4.89 -4.34
CA VAL A 54 -2.27 -5.37 -3.66
C VAL A 54 -3.04 -4.16 -3.14
N CYS A 55 -4.31 -4.03 -3.52
CA CYS A 55 -5.23 -3.02 -2.99
C CYS A 55 -6.32 -3.71 -2.20
N SER A 56 -6.41 -3.48 -0.89
CA SER A 56 -7.39 -4.12 -0.01
C SER A 56 -8.30 -3.13 0.70
N HIS A 57 -9.52 -3.58 0.97
CA HIS A 57 -10.47 -2.95 1.89
C HIS A 57 -10.85 -4.01 2.92
N LEU A 58 -10.26 -3.93 4.12
CA LEU A 58 -10.40 -4.94 5.17
C LEU A 58 -11.62 -4.69 6.07
N ALA A 59 -11.97 -5.67 6.90
CA ALA A 59 -13.08 -5.56 7.84
C ALA A 59 -13.06 -4.23 8.65
N SER A 60 -14.16 -3.47 8.54
CA SER A 60 -14.39 -2.25 9.30
C SER A 60 -14.92 -2.55 10.70
N GLY A 61 -14.74 -1.62 11.63
CA GLY A 61 -15.30 -1.71 12.98
C GLY A 61 -14.33 -1.18 14.03
N GLU A 62 -14.89 -0.70 15.14
CA GLU A 62 -14.17 -0.09 16.28
C GLU A 62 -14.43 -0.86 17.58
N LYS A 63 -15.10 -2.02 17.51
CA LYS A 63 -15.26 -2.84 18.71
C LYS A 63 -13.94 -3.54 19.00
N GLU A 64 -13.66 -3.75 20.27
CA GLU A 64 -12.57 -4.61 20.71
C GLU A 64 -12.67 -5.98 20.01
N GLY A 65 -11.55 -6.46 19.46
CA GLY A 65 -11.47 -7.69 18.68
C GLY A 65 -11.75 -7.53 17.18
N ASP A 66 -12.18 -6.36 16.69
CA ASP A 66 -12.36 -6.15 15.24
C ASP A 66 -11.01 -6.18 14.49
N GLU A 67 -9.90 -5.87 15.15
CA GLU A 67 -8.53 -6.03 14.61
C GLU A 67 -8.20 -7.48 14.26
N LEU A 68 -8.72 -8.44 15.01
CA LEU A 68 -8.52 -9.87 14.72
C LEU A 68 -9.22 -10.27 13.42
N LYS A 69 -10.35 -9.64 13.07
CA LYS A 69 -11.02 -9.87 11.79
C LYS A 69 -10.18 -9.33 10.63
N ARG A 70 -9.55 -8.16 10.80
CA ARG A 70 -8.63 -7.59 9.81
C ARG A 70 -7.40 -8.47 9.62
N ASN A 71 -6.81 -8.98 10.69
CA ASN A 71 -5.71 -9.95 10.62
C ASN A 71 -6.12 -11.22 9.87
N ALA A 72 -7.31 -11.76 10.16
CA ALA A 72 -7.85 -12.93 9.49
C ALA A 72 -8.08 -12.67 7.98
N ASP A 73 -8.56 -11.47 7.62
CA ASP A 73 -8.68 -11.07 6.21
C ASP A 73 -7.32 -11.02 5.51
N VAL A 74 -6.29 -10.45 6.14
CA VAL A 74 -4.92 -10.43 5.58
C VAL A 74 -4.38 -11.85 5.40
N ALA A 75 -4.53 -12.72 6.40
CA ALA A 75 -4.08 -14.11 6.33
C ALA A 75 -4.77 -14.87 5.20
N GLU A 76 -6.09 -14.69 5.06
CA GLU A 76 -6.88 -15.33 4.01
C GLU A 76 -6.55 -14.77 2.62
N ILE A 77 -6.32 -13.46 2.46
CA ILE A 77 -5.86 -12.86 1.20
C ILE A 77 -4.52 -13.47 0.78
N LEU A 78 -3.56 -13.55 1.70
CA LEU A 78 -2.23 -14.12 1.43
C LEU A 78 -2.30 -15.60 1.03
N LYS A 79 -3.21 -16.35 1.66
CA LYS A 79 -3.42 -17.78 1.41
C LYS A 79 -4.15 -18.05 0.09
N SER A 80 -5.18 -17.27 -0.21
CA SER A 80 -6.13 -17.54 -1.30
C SER A 80 -5.80 -16.84 -2.61
N THR A 81 -4.94 -15.82 -2.59
CA THR A 81 -4.47 -15.19 -3.83
C THR A 81 -3.54 -16.14 -4.58
N GLN A 82 -3.95 -16.58 -5.77
CA GLN A 82 -3.22 -17.53 -6.61
C GLN A 82 -3.24 -17.08 -8.08
N PHE A 83 -2.10 -16.57 -8.55
CA PHE A 83 -1.96 -16.14 -9.95
C PHE A 83 -1.86 -17.35 -10.90
N PRO A 84 -2.54 -17.32 -12.07
CA PRO A 84 -2.48 -18.41 -13.04
C PRO A 84 -1.06 -18.74 -13.50
N LYS A 85 -0.80 -20.03 -13.73
CA LYS A 85 0.45 -20.51 -14.33
C LYS A 85 0.47 -20.21 -15.82
N ILE A 86 1.43 -19.41 -16.26
CA ILE A 86 1.56 -18.96 -17.65
C ILE A 86 2.82 -19.50 -18.36
N CYS A 87 3.76 -20.10 -17.63
CA CYS A 87 5.00 -20.65 -18.18
C CYS A 87 5.22 -22.07 -17.65
N LYS A 88 5.27 -23.08 -18.55
CA LYS A 88 5.51 -24.49 -18.18
C LYS A 88 7.00 -24.86 -18.06
N HIS A 89 7.91 -24.15 -18.75
CA HIS A 89 9.31 -24.59 -18.96
C HIS A 89 10.38 -23.48 -18.89
N ARG A 90 10.21 -22.41 -18.11
CA ARG A 90 11.25 -21.36 -17.97
C ARG A 90 12.12 -21.55 -16.71
N PRO A 91 13.41 -21.17 -16.74
CA PRO A 91 14.34 -21.38 -15.63
C PRO A 91 14.00 -20.57 -14.38
N ARG A 92 13.34 -19.41 -14.52
CA ARG A 92 12.68 -18.68 -13.43
C ARG A 92 11.16 -18.77 -13.62
N ARG A 93 10.47 -19.44 -12.69
CA ARG A 93 9.00 -19.49 -12.70
C ARG A 93 8.46 -18.14 -12.24
N ALA A 94 7.47 -17.61 -12.97
CA ALA A 94 6.76 -16.40 -12.54
C ALA A 94 6.07 -16.67 -11.18
N PRO A 95 6.13 -15.75 -10.21
CA PRO A 95 5.54 -15.95 -8.89
C PRO A 95 4.06 -16.33 -8.98
N GLU A 96 3.60 -17.22 -8.11
CA GLU A 96 2.20 -17.68 -8.13
C GLU A 96 1.40 -17.15 -6.93
N ARG A 97 2.07 -16.77 -5.83
CA ARG A 97 1.43 -16.12 -4.67
C ARG A 97 2.00 -14.73 -4.45
N ILE A 98 1.29 -13.90 -3.69
CA ILE A 98 1.74 -12.53 -3.34
C ILE A 98 3.17 -12.55 -2.78
N VAL A 99 3.42 -13.39 -1.77
CA VAL A 99 4.70 -13.44 -1.03
C VAL A 99 5.89 -13.98 -1.82
N ASP A 100 5.66 -14.53 -3.00
CA ASP A 100 6.71 -15.09 -3.85
C ASP A 100 7.33 -14.04 -4.80
N HIS A 101 6.82 -12.79 -4.79
CA HIS A 101 7.33 -11.71 -5.65
C HIS A 101 8.54 -11.01 -5.02
N ASP A 102 9.43 -10.51 -5.87
CA ASP A 102 10.65 -9.79 -5.46
C ASP A 102 10.33 -8.47 -4.78
N ARG A 103 9.27 -7.78 -5.24
CA ARG A 103 8.79 -6.49 -4.75
C ARG A 103 7.29 -6.54 -4.56
N ILE A 104 6.81 -6.22 -3.37
CA ILE A 104 5.39 -6.21 -3.04
C ILE A 104 5.05 -4.84 -2.48
N ILE A 105 4.00 -4.21 -3.01
CA ILE A 105 3.40 -3.01 -2.45
C ILE A 105 1.95 -3.36 -2.11
N TRP A 106 1.60 -3.25 -0.84
CA TRP A 106 0.25 -3.48 -0.33
C TRP A 106 -0.32 -2.18 0.19
N LEU A 107 -1.43 -1.74 -0.39
CA LEU A 107 -2.09 -0.49 -0.05
C LEU A 107 -3.60 -0.67 0.15
N GLY A 108 -4.23 0.35 0.70
CA GLY A 108 -5.69 0.49 0.72
C GLY A 108 -6.23 0.89 2.09
N ASP A 109 -7.55 0.78 2.23
CA ASP A 109 -8.25 0.98 3.51
C ASP A 109 -8.13 -0.30 4.35
N LEU A 110 -7.08 -0.36 5.15
CA LEU A 110 -6.81 -1.47 6.06
C LEU A 110 -7.70 -1.43 7.31
N ASN A 111 -8.41 -0.32 7.55
CA ASN A 111 -9.42 -0.15 8.58
C ASN A 111 -8.98 -0.38 10.04
N TYR A 112 -7.67 -0.52 10.31
CA TYR A 112 -7.15 -0.52 11.67
C TYR A 112 -7.40 0.84 12.33
N ARG A 113 -7.62 0.81 13.65
CA ARG A 113 -8.06 1.95 14.45
C ARG A 113 -7.03 2.30 15.52
N VAL A 114 -7.22 3.45 16.16
CA VAL A 114 -6.48 3.80 17.37
C VAL A 114 -7.17 3.15 18.56
N ALA A 115 -6.42 2.41 19.37
CA ALA A 115 -6.89 1.70 20.56
C ALA A 115 -7.01 2.64 21.78
N LEU A 116 -7.69 3.76 21.60
CA LEU A 116 -7.97 4.76 22.63
C LEU A 116 -9.45 5.14 22.61
N SER A 117 -9.95 5.68 23.72
CA SER A 117 -11.24 6.35 23.70
C SER A 117 -11.20 7.59 22.79
N TYR A 118 -12.38 8.04 22.36
CA TYR A 118 -12.46 9.27 21.58
C TYR A 118 -11.91 10.47 22.35
N GLU A 119 -12.25 10.57 23.63
CA GLU A 119 -11.84 11.66 24.50
C GLU A 119 -10.30 11.74 24.64
N GLU A 120 -9.63 10.61 24.87
CA GLU A 120 -8.16 10.55 24.92
C GLU A 120 -7.53 10.87 23.56
N THR A 121 -8.07 10.30 22.48
CA THR A 121 -7.60 10.57 21.12
C THR A 121 -7.70 12.05 20.77
N LYS A 122 -8.78 12.71 21.19
CA LYS A 122 -9.01 14.14 20.93
C LYS A 122 -7.95 15.02 21.58
N VAL A 123 -7.54 14.72 22.82
CA VAL A 123 -6.48 15.48 23.50
C VAL A 123 -5.19 15.41 22.71
N LEU A 124 -4.76 14.20 22.33
CA LEU A 124 -3.52 14.01 21.56
C LEU A 124 -3.60 14.61 20.15
N LEU A 125 -4.78 14.61 19.52
CA LEU A 125 -5.01 15.27 18.23
C LEU A 125 -4.84 16.78 18.32
N GLU A 126 -5.35 17.42 19.38
CA GLU A 126 -5.24 18.87 19.59
C GLU A 126 -3.78 19.30 19.77
N ASP A 127 -2.96 18.45 20.38
CA ASP A 127 -1.52 18.66 20.57
C ASP A 127 -0.67 18.24 19.36
N ASN A 128 -1.28 17.65 18.32
CA ASN A 128 -0.60 17.02 17.18
C ASN A 128 0.42 15.94 17.60
N ASP A 129 0.17 15.24 18.71
CA ASP A 129 1.03 14.17 19.22
C ASP A 129 0.78 12.87 18.45
N TRP A 130 1.29 12.82 17.21
CA TRP A 130 1.17 11.67 16.33
C TRP A 130 1.91 10.45 16.86
N ASP A 131 3.04 10.65 17.53
CA ASP A 131 3.88 9.55 18.00
C ASP A 131 3.13 8.74 19.06
N THR A 132 2.57 9.39 20.10
CA THR A 132 1.78 8.71 21.13
C THR A 132 0.51 8.06 20.55
N LEU A 133 -0.13 8.69 19.57
CA LEU A 133 -1.29 8.11 18.88
C LEU A 133 -0.91 6.85 18.07
N LEU A 134 0.25 6.86 17.40
CA LEU A 134 0.75 5.74 16.60
C LEU A 134 1.23 4.57 17.45
N GLU A 135 1.66 4.80 18.70
CA GLU A 135 1.88 3.71 19.67
C GLU A 135 0.58 2.95 20.00
N LYS A 136 -0.57 3.60 19.85
CA LYS A 136 -1.89 3.01 20.06
C LYS A 136 -2.57 2.59 18.76
N ASP A 137 -1.90 2.73 17.61
CA ASP A 137 -2.42 2.28 16.32
C ASP A 137 -2.44 0.75 16.26
N GLN A 138 -3.62 0.18 16.03
CA GLN A 138 -3.78 -1.28 16.01
C GLN A 138 -2.91 -1.94 14.93
N LEU A 139 -2.69 -1.32 13.76
CA LEU A 139 -1.83 -1.94 12.75
C LEU A 139 -0.39 -2.07 13.25
N ASN A 140 0.15 -1.01 13.88
CA ASN A 140 1.49 -1.04 14.48
C ASN A 140 1.58 -2.12 15.58
N ILE A 141 0.64 -2.12 16.53
CA ILE A 141 0.57 -3.11 17.62
C ILE A 141 0.54 -4.55 17.07
N GLU A 142 -0.32 -4.82 16.08
CA GLU A 142 -0.47 -6.16 15.50
C GLU A 142 0.77 -6.59 14.69
N ARG A 143 1.46 -5.64 14.05
CA ARG A 143 2.71 -5.89 13.30
C ARG A 143 3.89 -6.15 14.23
N GLU A 144 4.05 -5.35 15.27
CA GLU A 144 5.11 -5.51 16.28
C GLU A 144 4.99 -6.84 17.02
N ALA A 145 3.76 -7.25 17.32
CA ALA A 145 3.49 -8.57 17.88
C ALA A 145 3.63 -9.73 16.87
N GLY A 146 3.96 -9.44 15.60
CA GLY A 146 4.16 -10.44 14.56
C GLY A 146 2.88 -11.16 14.12
N ARG A 147 1.69 -10.64 14.43
CA ARG A 147 0.39 -11.27 14.14
C ARG A 147 -0.12 -11.00 12.73
N VAL A 148 0.35 -9.92 12.10
CA VAL A 148 -0.04 -9.54 10.73
C VAL A 148 1.12 -8.93 9.95
N PHE A 149 1.05 -8.96 8.61
CA PHE A 149 2.03 -8.31 7.72
C PHE A 149 3.51 -8.65 8.03
N LYS A 150 3.79 -9.90 8.42
CA LYS A 150 5.15 -10.36 8.75
C LYS A 150 6.12 -10.09 7.60
N GLY A 151 7.21 -9.39 7.90
CA GLY A 151 8.25 -9.02 6.94
C GLY A 151 7.92 -7.83 6.03
N PHE A 152 6.74 -7.22 6.18
CA PHE A 152 6.41 -5.96 5.52
C PHE A 152 6.91 -4.78 6.35
N LYS A 153 7.43 -3.78 5.65
CA LYS A 153 7.84 -2.48 6.16
C LYS A 153 6.76 -1.44 5.86
N GLU A 154 6.74 -0.40 6.68
CA GLU A 154 5.95 0.80 6.48
C GLU A 154 6.84 1.99 6.86
N GLY A 155 6.71 3.12 6.18
CA GLY A 155 7.48 4.31 6.48
C GLY A 155 6.90 5.05 7.66
N GLN A 156 7.67 5.99 8.18
CA GLN A 156 7.21 6.84 9.26
C GLN A 156 5.95 7.61 8.83
N VAL A 157 4.88 7.46 9.60
CA VAL A 157 3.66 8.24 9.43
C VAL A 157 3.84 9.56 10.20
N SER A 158 3.96 10.66 9.47
CA SER A 158 4.13 12.01 10.02
C SER A 158 2.98 12.96 9.66
N PHE A 159 1.81 12.39 9.36
CA PHE A 159 0.60 13.11 8.98
C PHE A 159 -0.57 12.71 9.88
N ALA A 160 -1.52 13.61 10.10
CA ALA A 160 -2.67 13.33 10.98
C ALA A 160 -3.59 12.23 10.41
N PRO A 161 -4.42 11.59 11.25
CA PRO A 161 -5.34 10.52 10.85
C PRO A 161 -6.16 10.84 9.61
N THR A 162 -6.34 9.84 8.74
CA THR A 162 -6.97 9.98 7.43
C THR A 162 -8.48 9.77 7.46
N TYR A 163 -9.02 9.26 8.55
CA TYR A 163 -10.43 8.95 8.77
C TYR A 163 -10.85 9.37 10.18
N LYS A 164 -12.09 9.72 10.51
CA LYS A 164 -13.23 10.00 9.63
C LYS A 164 -13.53 11.49 9.63
N TYR A 165 -13.55 12.11 8.46
CA TYR A 165 -13.87 13.53 8.30
C TYR A 165 -15.37 13.77 8.08
N THR A 166 -15.85 14.95 8.46
CA THR A 166 -17.16 15.44 8.04
C THR A 166 -17.11 15.80 6.56
N GLN A 167 -18.20 15.58 5.82
CA GLN A 167 -18.27 15.85 4.39
C GLN A 167 -17.88 17.30 4.08
N ASN A 168 -17.00 17.50 3.09
CA ASN A 168 -16.51 18.80 2.64
C ASN A 168 -15.88 19.66 3.77
N SER A 169 -15.34 19.05 4.82
CA SER A 169 -14.75 19.75 5.97
C SER A 169 -13.43 19.11 6.39
N ASP A 170 -12.58 19.87 7.09
CA ASP A 170 -11.37 19.39 7.77
C ASP A 170 -11.61 18.97 9.22
N SER A 171 -12.84 19.12 9.72
CA SER A 171 -13.24 18.64 11.04
C SER A 171 -13.52 17.15 11.03
N TYR A 172 -13.02 16.44 12.04
CA TYR A 172 -13.36 15.04 12.25
C TYR A 172 -14.86 14.89 12.59
N ALA A 173 -15.49 13.87 12.03
CA ALA A 173 -16.93 13.62 12.19
C ALA A 173 -17.34 13.39 13.66
N GLY A 174 -16.42 12.99 14.53
CA GLY A 174 -16.72 12.82 15.93
C GLY A 174 -17.04 14.11 16.69
N GLU A 175 -16.54 15.25 16.19
CA GLU A 175 -16.74 16.59 16.78
C GLU A 175 -18.15 17.10 16.57
N THR A 176 -18.75 16.78 15.41
CA THR A 176 -20.06 17.30 14.99
C THR A 176 -21.23 16.41 15.43
N VAL A 177 -20.95 15.20 15.92
CA VAL A 177 -21.97 14.21 16.29
C VAL A 177 -22.39 14.34 17.75
N LYS A 178 -23.66 14.70 17.97
CA LYS A 178 -24.29 14.85 19.30
C LYS A 178 -24.46 13.52 20.06
N SER A 179 -24.47 12.37 19.38
CA SER A 179 -24.66 11.06 19.99
C SER A 179 -23.35 10.28 20.11
N ARG A 180 -22.92 9.99 21.35
CA ARG A 180 -21.72 9.16 21.62
C ARG A 180 -21.73 7.81 20.88
N LYS A 181 -22.90 7.20 20.65
CA LYS A 181 -23.03 5.90 19.95
C LYS A 181 -22.67 5.93 18.46
N LYS A 182 -22.67 7.10 17.83
CA LYS A 182 -22.34 7.29 16.39
C LYS A 182 -20.97 7.94 16.17
N ARG A 183 -20.28 8.28 17.26
CA ARG A 183 -18.97 8.93 17.22
C ARG A 183 -17.93 7.94 16.72
N ARG A 184 -17.10 8.37 15.75
CA ARG A 184 -15.96 7.60 15.22
C ARG A 184 -14.68 8.24 15.72
N THR A 185 -13.75 7.42 16.18
CA THR A 185 -12.43 7.88 16.63
C THR A 185 -11.56 8.09 15.39
N PRO A 186 -10.86 9.24 15.27
CA PRO A 186 -9.93 9.43 14.17
C PRO A 186 -8.87 8.32 14.11
N ALA A 187 -8.56 7.84 12.91
CA ALA A 187 -7.64 6.72 12.69
C ALA A 187 -6.92 6.79 11.34
N TRP A 188 -5.75 6.13 11.27
CA TRP A 188 -5.01 5.86 10.04
C TRP A 188 -5.51 4.58 9.38
N CYS A 189 -6.70 4.65 8.79
CA CYS A 189 -7.29 3.53 8.07
C CYS A 189 -6.55 3.23 6.76
N ASP A 190 -6.03 4.27 6.10
CA ASP A 190 -5.45 4.22 4.76
C ASP A 190 -3.93 4.07 4.84
N ARG A 191 -3.38 2.92 4.42
CA ARG A 191 -1.97 2.57 4.66
C ARG A 191 -1.30 2.02 3.40
N ILE A 192 0.03 2.18 3.33
CA ILE A 192 0.87 1.67 2.24
C ILE A 192 2.09 0.98 2.85
N LEU A 193 2.14 -0.35 2.73
CA LEU A 193 3.23 -1.21 3.19
C LEU A 193 3.96 -1.81 1.99
N TRP A 194 5.20 -2.24 2.20
CA TRP A 194 5.97 -2.92 1.17
C TRP A 194 6.82 -4.06 1.73
N ARG A 195 7.23 -4.97 0.85
CA ARG A 195 8.13 -6.07 1.17
C ARG A 195 9.03 -6.38 -0.02
N GLY A 196 10.27 -6.74 0.25
CA GLY A 196 11.29 -7.08 -0.74
C GLY A 196 12.59 -6.32 -0.50
N ASP A 197 13.69 -6.87 -0.99
CA ASP A 197 14.99 -6.17 -1.01
C ASP A 197 15.00 -5.12 -2.12
N GLY A 198 15.96 -4.20 -2.19
CA GLY A 198 16.09 -3.24 -3.30
C GLY A 198 14.82 -2.41 -3.60
N ILE A 199 13.99 -2.16 -2.59
CA ILE A 199 12.88 -1.19 -2.62
C ILE A 199 12.94 -0.32 -1.38
N GLU A 200 12.90 0.98 -1.62
CA GLU A 200 12.99 2.02 -0.60
C GLU A 200 11.83 3.00 -0.78
N GLN A 201 11.14 3.33 0.32
CA GLN A 201 10.11 4.35 0.31
C GLN A 201 10.77 5.73 0.48
N LEU A 202 10.63 6.58 -0.54
CA LEU A 202 11.21 7.93 -0.57
C LEU A 202 10.30 8.98 0.07
N SER A 203 8.99 8.77 0.01
CA SER A 203 8.01 9.67 0.63
C SER A 203 6.75 8.92 1.01
N TYR A 204 6.10 9.36 2.08
CA TYR A 204 4.81 8.84 2.53
C TYR A 204 3.97 9.98 3.09
N VAL A 205 2.90 10.37 2.39
CA VAL A 205 2.17 11.60 2.67
C VAL A 205 0.66 11.44 2.51
N ARG A 206 -0.08 12.19 3.30
CA ARG A 206 -1.51 12.45 3.10
C ARG A 206 -1.71 13.64 2.14
N ARG A 207 -2.82 13.67 1.42
CA ARG A 207 -3.27 14.80 0.59
C ARG A 207 -4.60 15.37 1.10
N GLU A 208 -4.78 16.68 0.97
CA GLU A 208 -5.94 17.42 1.49
C GLU A 208 -7.12 17.48 0.51
N SER A 209 -7.58 16.31 0.07
CA SER A 209 -8.80 16.20 -0.73
C SER A 209 -10.02 16.01 0.17
N ARG A 210 -11.05 16.86 0.01
CA ARG A 210 -12.28 16.83 0.83
C ARG A 210 -13.45 16.07 0.20
N PHE A 211 -13.22 15.39 -0.94
CA PHE A 211 -14.26 14.65 -1.68
C PHE A 211 -14.81 13.41 -0.94
N SER A 212 -14.08 12.92 0.06
CA SER A 212 -14.45 11.75 0.87
C SER A 212 -14.30 12.08 2.36
N ASP A 213 -14.91 11.25 3.20
CA ASP A 213 -14.63 11.19 4.64
C ASP A 213 -13.25 10.59 4.97
N HIS A 214 -12.52 10.13 3.94
CA HIS A 214 -11.11 9.78 3.98
C HIS A 214 -10.24 10.84 3.27
N ARG A 215 -8.99 10.97 3.74
CA ARG A 215 -7.93 11.75 3.06
C ARG A 215 -7.02 10.83 2.24
N PRO A 216 -6.77 11.10 0.94
CA PRO A 216 -5.90 10.26 0.12
C PRO A 216 -4.48 10.14 0.68
N VAL A 217 -3.91 8.95 0.57
CA VAL A 217 -2.53 8.65 0.97
C VAL A 217 -1.69 8.29 -0.25
N CYS A 218 -0.48 8.80 -0.30
CA CYS A 218 0.46 8.65 -1.41
C CYS A 218 1.81 8.20 -0.89
N ALA A 219 2.47 7.30 -1.62
CA ALA A 219 3.85 6.94 -1.40
C ALA A 219 4.63 6.93 -2.70
N VAL A 220 5.93 7.25 -2.61
CA VAL A 220 6.88 7.17 -3.72
C VAL A 220 7.96 6.19 -3.33
N PHE A 221 8.34 5.32 -4.26
CA PHE A 221 9.35 4.30 -4.03
C PHE A 221 10.46 4.39 -5.09
N ALA A 222 11.71 4.20 -4.66
CA ALA A 222 12.78 3.75 -5.52
C ALA A 222 12.80 2.22 -5.49
N ALA A 223 12.79 1.58 -6.66
CA ALA A 223 12.85 0.13 -6.76
C ALA A 223 13.89 -0.29 -7.81
N GLU A 224 14.87 -1.06 -7.38
CA GLU A 224 15.88 -1.65 -8.24
C GLU A 224 15.27 -2.76 -9.10
N VAL A 225 15.67 -2.78 -10.37
CA VAL A 225 15.19 -3.73 -11.36
C VAL A 225 16.36 -4.45 -12.01
N GLU A 226 16.33 -5.78 -12.01
CA GLU A 226 17.31 -6.62 -12.67
C GLU A 226 17.05 -6.63 -14.18
N MET A 227 17.97 -6.04 -14.94
CA MET A 227 17.88 -5.97 -16.40
C MET A 227 18.05 -7.34 -17.03
N THR A 228 17.27 -7.64 -18.07
CA THR A 228 17.54 -8.80 -18.93
C THR A 228 18.89 -8.58 -19.63
N LYS A 229 19.86 -9.47 -19.40
CA LYS A 229 21.11 -9.44 -20.18
C LYS A 229 20.70 -9.60 -21.64
N ARG A 230 20.84 -8.52 -22.44
CA ARG A 230 20.87 -8.66 -23.89
C ARG A 230 22.05 -9.57 -24.16
N THR A 231 21.80 -10.81 -24.58
CA THR A 231 22.79 -11.55 -25.35
C THR A 231 23.15 -10.62 -26.48
N THR A 232 24.35 -10.06 -26.42
CA THR A 232 24.97 -9.38 -27.53
C THR A 232 24.98 -10.40 -28.67
N ALA A 233 23.98 -10.31 -29.55
CA ALA A 233 24.13 -10.79 -30.90
C ALA A 233 25.48 -10.25 -31.37
N ARG A 234 26.37 -11.15 -31.77
CA ARG A 234 27.76 -10.88 -32.17
C ARG A 234 27.82 -9.64 -33.08
N PHE A 235 28.02 -8.47 -32.49
CA PHE A 235 28.39 -7.29 -33.25
C PHE A 235 29.90 -7.38 -33.46
N ARG A 236 30.26 -7.49 -34.74
CA ARG A 236 31.65 -7.39 -35.21
C ARG A 236 32.30 -6.15 -34.60
N LYS A 237 33.57 -6.31 -34.20
CA LYS A 237 34.50 -5.24 -33.80
C LYS A 237 34.28 -3.98 -34.65
N GLY A 238 34.05 -2.84 -33.99
CA GLY A 238 34.13 -1.53 -34.62
C GLY A 238 33.41 -0.46 -33.81
N TYR A 239 34.22 0.45 -33.26
CA TYR A 239 33.86 1.75 -32.68
C TYR A 239 33.47 1.77 -31.20
N SER A 240 34.44 2.24 -30.43
CA SER A 240 34.30 2.77 -29.07
C SER A 240 33.37 3.98 -29.10
N CYS A 241 32.34 3.98 -28.26
CA CYS A 241 31.75 5.20 -27.74
C CYS A 241 31.65 5.06 -26.23
N ALA A 242 32.31 5.99 -25.53
CA ALA A 242 32.29 6.12 -24.09
C ALA A 242 30.84 6.14 -23.58
N ALA A 243 30.56 5.29 -22.60
CA ALA A 243 29.28 5.31 -21.90
C ALA A 243 29.15 6.65 -21.16
N ALA A 244 28.30 7.54 -21.67
CA ALA A 244 27.87 8.70 -20.91
C ALA A 244 27.11 8.20 -19.68
N LYS A 245 27.60 8.55 -18.48
CA LYS A 245 26.80 8.52 -17.25
C LYS A 245 25.49 9.25 -17.54
N LEU A 246 24.38 8.52 -17.64
CA LEU A 246 23.07 9.14 -17.59
C LEU A 246 22.90 9.72 -16.19
N GLU A 247 22.83 11.05 -16.10
CA GLU A 247 22.44 11.75 -14.88
C GLU A 247 20.98 11.38 -14.54
N PHE A 248 20.81 10.52 -13.54
CA PHE A 248 19.51 10.10 -13.03
C PHE A 248 18.89 11.11 -12.04
N ASP A 249 19.55 12.24 -11.76
CA ASP A 249 19.14 13.21 -10.74
C ASP A 249 17.93 14.07 -11.10
N LYS A 250 17.42 14.02 -12.34
CA LYS A 250 16.30 14.87 -12.79
C LYS A 250 14.92 14.21 -12.73
N CYS A 251 14.83 12.93 -12.39
CA CYS A 251 13.56 12.18 -12.37
C CYS A 251 13.02 11.88 -10.96
N ILE A 252 13.77 12.24 -9.92
CA ILE A 252 13.25 12.32 -8.55
C ILE A 252 12.45 13.63 -8.51
N PRO A 253 11.16 13.64 -8.11
CA PRO A 253 10.48 14.89 -7.78
C PRO A 253 11.38 15.61 -6.77
N GLN A 254 11.93 16.77 -7.14
CA GLN A 254 12.64 17.58 -6.17
C GLN A 254 11.71 17.78 -4.97
N ARG A 255 12.27 17.74 -3.75
CA ARG A 255 11.54 18.03 -2.52
C ARG A 255 10.84 19.38 -2.71
N HIS A 256 9.58 19.36 -3.14
CA HIS A 256 8.73 20.51 -3.06
C HIS A 256 8.34 20.61 -1.61
N SER A 257 9.09 21.43 -0.89
CA SER A 257 8.66 22.07 0.34
C SER A 257 7.33 22.76 0.02
N LEU A 258 6.21 22.07 0.23
CA LEU A 258 4.89 22.67 0.27
C LEU A 258 4.43 22.59 1.73
N CYS A 259 5.16 23.30 2.58
CA CYS A 259 4.60 23.98 3.72
C CYS A 259 4.49 25.45 3.31
N GLU A 260 3.42 25.83 2.63
CA GLU A 260 2.97 27.23 2.63
C GLU A 260 1.43 27.25 2.65
N PHE A 261 0.95 27.70 3.81
CA PHE A 261 -0.41 28.09 4.25
C PHE A 261 -1.47 27.00 4.46
#